data_AF-A0A7V5F2E5-F1
#
_entry.id   AF-A0A7V5F2E5-F1
#
_cell.length_a   1.000
_cell.length_b   1.000
_cell.length_c   1.000
_cell.angle_alpha   90.00
_cell.angle_beta   90.00
_cell.angle_gamma   90.00
#
_symmetry.space_group_name_H-M   'P 1'
#
loop_
_entity.id
_entity.type
_entity.pdbx_description
1 polymer ?
#
loop_
_entity_poly.entity_id
_entity_poly.type
_entity_poly.pdbx_seq_one_letter_code
_entity_poly.pdbx_strand_id
1 'polypeptide(L)'
;MRALAIISGRVERLAGRLLLFAPLCLGLGIGAYFRLPVEPALRDWLVILFAALVLAYGGLRLMRGRLAGIGILGLGLATVLAGVLVAGLRSEVVRAPVLTFRYYGPVE
;
A
#
# COMPACT_ATOMS: atom_id res chain seq x y z
N MET A 1 18.12 16.33 -14.42
CA MET A 1 16.96 15.99 -15.28
C MET A 1 17.22 14.86 -16.29
N ARG A 2 18.41 14.74 -16.90
CA ARG A 2 18.72 13.65 -17.86
C ARG A 2 18.59 12.22 -17.29
N ALA A 3 19.05 11.96 -16.07
CA ALA A 3 18.97 10.63 -15.46
C ALA A 3 17.53 10.11 -15.27
N LEU A 4 16.63 11.00 -14.82
CA LEU A 4 15.20 10.70 -14.64
C LEU A 4 14.52 10.34 -15.96
N ALA A 5 14.92 10.97 -17.08
CA ALA A 5 14.40 10.66 -18.41
C ALA A 5 14.93 9.31 -18.95
N ILE A 6 16.14 8.91 -18.56
CA ILE A 6 16.68 7.58 -18.92
C ILE A 6 15.93 6.49 -18.17
N ILE A 7 15.66 6.70 -16.88
CA ILE A 7 14.87 5.77 -16.06
C ILE A 7 13.45 5.68 -16.59
N SER A 8 12.81 6.81 -16.94
CA SER A 8 11.45 6.79 -17.47
C SER A 8 11.35 5.98 -18.77
N GLY A 9 12.27 6.18 -19.71
CA GLY A 9 12.31 5.42 -20.97
C GLY A 9 12.67 3.94 -20.82
N ARG A 10 13.23 3.51 -19.69
CA ARG A 10 13.43 2.10 -19.36
C ARG A 10 12.16 1.47 -18.80
N VAL A 11 11.46 2.19 -17.93
CA VAL A 11 10.20 1.72 -17.31
C VAL A 11 9.07 1.68 -18.34
N GLU A 12 9.00 2.65 -19.25
CA GLU A 12 8.00 2.68 -20.34
C GLU A 12 8.13 1.48 -21.28
N ARG A 13 9.34 0.93 -21.47
CA ARG A 13 9.53 -0.32 -22.23
C ARG A 13 8.90 -1.54 -21.58
N LEU A 14 8.55 -1.45 -20.29
CA LEU A 14 7.85 -2.50 -19.54
C LEU A 14 6.35 -2.20 -19.41
N ALA A 15 5.86 -1.08 -19.97
CA ALA A 15 4.44 -0.73 -19.99
C ALA A 15 3.66 -1.85 -20.69
N GLY A 16 2.75 -2.47 -19.95
CA GLY A 16 2.04 -3.70 -20.35
C GLY A 16 2.34 -4.90 -19.44
N ARG A 17 3.60 -5.13 -19.06
CA ARG A 17 3.98 -6.16 -18.07
C ARG A 17 3.85 -5.68 -16.63
N LEU A 18 3.84 -4.37 -16.41
CA LEU A 18 3.79 -3.77 -15.06
C LEU A 18 2.50 -4.09 -14.30
N LEU A 19 1.39 -4.40 -14.99
CA LEU A 19 0.16 -4.86 -14.34
C LEU A 19 0.36 -6.21 -13.61
N LEU A 20 1.28 -7.06 -14.08
CA LEU A 20 1.61 -8.32 -13.41
C LEU A 20 2.27 -8.09 -12.04
N PHE A 21 2.85 -6.91 -11.81
CA PHE A 21 3.45 -6.53 -10.55
C PHE A 21 2.44 -5.94 -9.56
N ALA A 22 1.21 -5.61 -9.98
CA ALA A 22 0.17 -5.12 -9.09
C ALA A 22 -0.11 -6.07 -7.90
N PRO A 23 -0.33 -7.39 -8.11
CA PRO A 23 -0.52 -8.32 -6.99
C PRO A 23 0.74 -8.47 -6.12
N LEU A 24 1.94 -8.36 -6.70
CA LEU A 24 3.19 -8.40 -5.95
C LEU A 24 3.32 -7.19 -5.02
N CYS A 25 3.11 -5.98 -5.54
CA CYS A 25 3.15 -4.74 -4.76
C CYS A 25 2.11 -4.77 -3.64
N LEU A 26 0.88 -5.18 -3.95
CA LEU A 26 -0.19 -5.28 -2.97
C LEU A 26 0.14 -6.33 -1.89
N GLY A 27 0.64 -7.50 -2.29
CA GLY A 27 1.10 -8.55 -1.38
C GLY A 27 2.26 -8.12 -0.49
N LEU A 28 3.21 -7.35 -1.01
CA LEU A 28 4.30 -6.76 -0.22
C LEU A 28 3.76 -5.82 0.87
N GLY A 29 2.75 -5.02 0.57
CA GLY A 29 2.08 -4.16 1.55
C GLY A 29 1.41 -4.97 2.67
N ILE A 30 0.68 -6.03 2.28
CA ILE A 30 0.04 -6.94 3.25
C ILE A 30 1.10 -7.61 4.14
N GLY A 31 2.16 -8.14 3.53
CA GLY A 31 3.25 -8.80 4.27
C GLY A 31 3.99 -7.83 5.20
N ALA A 32 4.17 -6.58 4.77
CA ALA A 32 4.74 -5.54 5.63
C ALA A 32 3.85 -5.27 6.84
N TYR A 33 2.53 -5.18 6.66
CA TYR A 33 1.57 -4.98 7.76
C TYR A 33 1.68 -6.06 8.84
N PHE A 34 1.65 -7.34 8.46
CA PHE A 34 1.76 -8.46 9.41
C PHE A 34 3.14 -8.62 10.03
N ARG A 35 4.15 -7.91 9.54
CA ARG A 35 5.49 -7.87 10.14
C ARG A 35 5.60 -6.81 11.25
N LEU A 36 4.65 -5.88 11.36
CA LEU A 36 4.70 -4.89 12.44
C LEU A 36 4.52 -5.59 13.81
N PRO A 37 5.38 -5.27 14.79
CA PRO A 37 5.28 -5.85 16.13
C PRO A 37 4.14 -5.23 16.96
N VAL A 38 3.64 -4.06 16.57
CA VAL A 38 2.62 -3.29 17.28
C VAL A 38 1.64 -2.71 16.27
N GLU A 39 0.36 -2.65 16.64
CA GLU A 39 -0.68 -2.04 15.80
C GLU A 39 -0.41 -0.54 15.59
N PRO A 40 -0.50 -0.03 14.35
CA PRO A 40 -0.34 1.40 14.08
C PRO A 40 -1.42 2.23 14.78
N ALA A 41 -1.04 3.41 15.27
CA ALA A 41 -2.00 4.34 15.85
C ALA A 41 -2.86 4.98 14.74
N LEU A 42 -4.00 5.60 15.13
CA LEU A 42 -4.87 6.29 14.18
C LEU A 42 -4.13 7.36 13.34
N ARG A 43 -3.14 8.05 13.94
CA ARG A 43 -2.33 9.04 13.24
C ARG A 43 -1.50 8.40 12.12
N ASP A 44 -0.93 7.23 12.37
CA ASP A 44 -0.11 6.51 11.39
C ASP A 44 -0.98 6.06 10.21
N TRP A 45 -2.19 5.58 10.49
CA TRP A 45 -3.17 5.24 9.45
C TRP A 45 -3.51 6.43 8.55
N LEU A 46 -3.72 7.61 9.13
CA LEU A 46 -3.99 8.83 8.35
C LEU A 46 -2.80 9.24 7.49
N VAL A 47 -1.57 9.11 8.01
CA VAL A 47 -0.35 9.40 7.25
C VAL A 47 -0.18 8.42 6.08
N ILE A 48 -0.38 7.12 6.32
CA ILE A 48 -0.30 6.07 5.29
C ILE A 48 -1.35 6.32 4.20
N LEU A 49 -2.60 6.62 4.60
CA LEU A 49 -3.68 6.93 3.67
C LEU A 49 -3.36 8.16 2.83
N PHE A 50 -2.93 9.25 3.46
CA PHE A 50 -2.58 10.48 2.75
C PHE A 50 -1.41 10.26 1.78
N ALA A 51 -0.36 9.57 2.21
CA ALA A 51 0.77 9.21 1.36
C ALA A 51 0.33 8.36 0.14
N ALA A 52 -0.54 7.38 0.35
CA ALA A 52 -1.07 6.55 -0.73
C ALA A 52 -1.83 7.39 -1.77
N LEU A 53 -2.67 8.33 -1.31
CA LEU A 53 -3.44 9.22 -2.17
C LEU A 53 -2.54 10.19 -2.95
N VAL A 54 -1.55 10.80 -2.29
CA VAL A 54 -0.59 11.71 -2.92
C VAL A 54 0.22 10.98 -3.99
N LEU A 55 0.70 9.78 -3.69
CA LEU A 55 1.46 8.96 -4.63
C LEU A 55 0.60 8.48 -5.81
N ALA A 56 -0.64 8.08 -5.56
CA ALA A 56 -1.58 7.68 -6.61
C ALA A 56 -1.91 8.86 -7.53
N TYR A 57 -2.27 10.01 -6.95
CA TYR A 57 -2.61 11.21 -7.70
C TYR A 57 -1.40 11.75 -8.48
N GLY A 58 -0.23 11.87 -7.82
CA GLY A 58 1.01 12.26 -8.47
C GLY A 58 1.39 11.31 -9.60
N GLY A 59 1.28 9.99 -9.36
CA GLY A 59 1.52 8.96 -10.36
C GLY A 59 0.63 9.12 -11.60
N LEU A 60 -0.68 9.26 -11.41
CA LEU A 60 -1.66 9.50 -12.48
C LEU A 60 -1.39 10.80 -13.24
N ARG A 61 -0.96 11.87 -12.56
CA ARG A 61 -0.60 13.13 -13.21
C ARG A 61 0.67 12.99 -14.06
N LEU A 62 1.68 12.28 -13.56
CA LEU A 62 2.95 12.06 -14.27
C LEU A 62 2.81 11.11 -15.47
N MET A 63 1.82 10.20 -15.48
CA MET A 63 1.49 9.37 -16.65
C MET A 63 1.24 10.17 -17.93
N ARG A 64 0.73 11.39 -17.79
CA ARG A 64 0.28 12.21 -18.94
C ARG A 64 1.42 13.03 -19.55
N GLY A 65 2.64 12.93 -19.03
CA GLY A 65 3.79 13.73 -19.45
C GLY A 65 5.02 12.90 -19.81
N ARG A 66 6.13 13.58 -20.08
CA ARG A 66 7.43 13.00 -20.50
C ARG A 66 8.12 12.12 -19.43
N LEU A 67 7.49 11.96 -18.27
CA LEU A 67 8.00 11.25 -17.09
C LEU A 67 7.06 10.09 -16.70
N ALA A 68 6.35 9.51 -17.67
CA ALA A 68 5.39 8.45 -17.41
C ALA A 68 6.03 7.29 -16.64
N GLY A 69 7.26 6.87 -16.96
CA GLY A 69 7.94 5.84 -16.18
C GLY A 69 8.07 6.12 -14.67
N ILE A 70 8.18 7.39 -14.23
CA ILE A 70 8.21 7.75 -12.79
C ILE A 70 6.82 7.65 -12.17
N GLY A 71 5.78 8.03 -12.91
CA GLY A 71 4.42 7.89 -12.41
C GLY A 71 4.04 6.44 -12.14
N ILE A 72 4.59 5.48 -12.92
CA ILE A 72 4.34 4.03 -12.74
C ILE A 72 4.92 3.59 -11.40
N LEU A 73 6.12 4.07 -11.06
CA LEU A 73 6.73 3.79 -9.76
C LEU A 73 5.91 4.38 -8.61
N GLY A 74 5.41 5.61 -8.79
CA GLY A 74 4.50 6.23 -7.82
C GLY A 74 3.22 5.43 -7.61
N LEU A 75 2.61 4.94 -8.69
CA LEU A 75 1.45 4.05 -8.62
C LEU A 75 1.79 2.73 -7.94
N GLY A 76 2.92 2.10 -8.28
CA GLY A 76 3.38 0.87 -7.63
C GLY A 76 3.53 1.03 -6.13
N LEU A 77 4.16 2.12 -5.68
CA LEU A 77 4.31 2.43 -4.26
C LEU A 77 2.96 2.73 -3.58
N ALA A 78 2.06 3.44 -4.26
CA ALA A 78 0.69 3.64 -3.78
C ALA A 78 -0.05 2.30 -3.63
N THR A 79 0.21 1.33 -4.50
CA THR A 79 -0.40 -0.01 -4.41
C THR A 79 0.14 -0.80 -3.21
N VAL A 80 1.43 -0.65 -2.88
CA VAL A 80 2.02 -1.21 -1.65
C VAL A 80 1.33 -0.63 -0.42
N LEU A 81 1.17 0.70 -0.34
CA LEU A 81 0.48 1.34 0.78
C LEU A 81 -1.00 0.95 0.86
N ALA A 82 -1.67 0.79 -0.30
CA ALA A 82 -3.02 0.25 -0.35
C ALA A 82 -3.10 -1.16 0.22
N GLY A 83 -2.09 -2.01 -0.02
CA GLY A 83 -1.99 -3.34 0.61
C GLY A 83 -1.93 -3.28 2.14
N VAL A 84 -1.15 -2.34 2.70
CA VAL A 84 -1.09 -2.11 4.16
C VAL A 84 -2.47 -1.70 4.70
N LEU A 85 -3.14 -0.76 4.04
CA LEU A 85 -4.47 -0.27 4.43
C LEU A 85 -5.54 -1.36 4.38
N VAL A 86 -5.54 -2.19 3.33
CA VAL A 86 -6.48 -3.30 3.18
C VAL A 86 -6.26 -4.35 4.27
N ALA A 87 -5.00 -4.67 4.60
CA ALA A 87 -4.70 -5.61 5.67
C ALA A 87 -5.15 -5.08 7.05
N GLY A 88 -4.92 -3.80 7.34
CA GLY A 88 -5.39 -3.16 8.57
C GLY A 88 -6.91 -3.08 8.69
N LEU A 89 -7.60 -2.68 7.61
CA LEU A 89 -9.05 -2.72 7.56
C LEU A 89 -9.57 -4.14 7.78
N ARG A 90 -8.93 -5.14 7.18
CA ARG A 90 -9.35 -6.53 7.34
C ARG A 90 -9.18 -7.02 8.77
N SER A 91 -8.10 -6.65 9.47
CA SER A 91 -7.92 -7.03 10.88
C SER A 91 -8.98 -6.40 11.77
N GLU A 92 -9.35 -5.14 11.55
CA GLU A 92 -10.43 -4.48 12.32
C GLU A 92 -11.81 -5.10 12.03
N VAL A 93 -12.10 -5.44 10.77
CA VAL A 93 -13.40 -6.05 10.41
C VAL A 93 -13.58 -7.45 10.99
N VAL A 94 -12.50 -8.21 11.20
CA VAL A 94 -12.56 -9.56 11.81
C VAL A 94 -12.36 -9.52 13.33
N ARG A 95 -12.08 -8.34 13.89
CA ARG A 95 -11.79 -8.21 15.32
C ARG A 95 -12.97 -8.70 16.15
N ALA A 96 -12.75 -9.79 16.89
CA ALA A 96 -13.73 -10.30 17.82
C ALA A 96 -13.86 -9.33 19.01
N PRO A 97 -15.07 -9.16 19.57
CA PRO A 97 -15.25 -8.37 20.78
C PRO A 97 -14.48 -9.01 21.93
N VAL A 98 -13.47 -8.29 22.44
CA VAL A 98 -12.71 -8.74 23.61
C VAL A 98 -13.59 -8.47 24.83
N LEU A 99 -13.89 -9.52 25.61
CA LEU A 99 -14.55 -9.37 26.90
C LEU A 99 -13.67 -8.48 27.78
N THR A 100 -14.18 -7.31 28.16
CA THR A 100 -13.49 -6.37 29.05
C THR A 100 -13.45 -6.84 30.49
N PHE A 101 -14.19 -7.91 30.81
CA PHE A 101 -14.25 -8.55 32.12
C PHE A 101 -13.74 -9.98 32.05
N ARG A 102 -13.25 -10.48 33.18
CA ARG A 102 -12.82 -11.88 33.30
C ARG A 102 -14.04 -12.77 33.51
N TYR A 103 -14.51 -13.41 32.44
CA TYR A 103 -15.51 -14.47 32.52
C TYR A 103 -14.81 -15.82 32.64
N TYR A 104 -14.82 -16.40 33.85
CA TYR A 104 -14.43 -17.79 34.07
C TYR A 104 -15.72 -18.61 34.13
N GLY A 105 -16.27 -18.97 32.97
CA GLY A 105 -17.41 -19.90 32.90
C GLY A 105 -16.98 -21.33 33.30
N PRO A 106 -17.91 -22.18 33.77
CA PRO A 106 -17.64 -23.60 33.97
C PRO A 106 -17.18 -24.24 32.65
N VAL A 107 -16.17 -25.10 32.71
CA VAL A 107 -15.74 -25.94 31.59
C VAL A 107 -16.38 -27.31 31.79
N GLU A 108 -17.27 -27.72 30.89
CA GLU A 108 -17.87 -29.06 30.84
C GLU A 108 -17.13 -29.95 29.82
#